data_AF-A0A954NT81-F1
#
_entry.id   AF-A0A954NT81-F1
#
_cell.length_a   1.000
_cell.length_b   1.000
_cell.length_c   1.000
_cell.angle_alpha   90.00
_cell.angle_beta   90.00
_cell.angle_gamma   90.00
#
_symmetry.space_group_name_H-M   'P 1'
#
loop_
_entity.id
_entity.type
_entity.pdbx_description
1 polymer ?
#
loop_
_entity_poly.entity_id
_entity_poly.type
_entity_poly.pdbx_seq_one_letter_code
_entity_poly.pdbx_strand_id
1 'polypeptide(L)'
;QPLQVPTEEVINETKQHVGIDLLEVRLSPPAIRKLDPQLQLDLNAIAKGDAVDRVAQLLKSYEPKGLMVEIGGEVRTSGTHADGSPWGIGIERPLVGQRELQSILDLTDAALATSGDYRNYVESEGIRYSHTIDPRTGRPIDHKLASVSVVADDCMTADAWATALMVLGPKEGARIASANRLGALFLVHDGDGFIVQQTPSFPPTRDPAPSSAQGTTLSTFLLAAMVFGVAIAGMAIGVILSNRRLRGSCGGLQGLKDEKGNPLCESCTTPSAECEELRAKVAASISKPSEPQ
;
A
#
# COMPACT_ATOMS: atom_id res chain seq x y z
N GLN A 1 -14.85 -21.78 0.55
CA GLN A 1 -16.24 -22.12 0.90
C GLN A 1 -17.16 -21.16 0.13
N PRO A 2 -18.35 -21.57 -0.32
CA PRO A 2 -19.31 -20.64 -0.88
C PRO A 2 -19.61 -19.53 0.15
N LEU A 3 -19.77 -18.30 -0.31
CA LEU A 3 -20.09 -17.18 0.56
C LEU A 3 -21.49 -17.41 1.14
N GLN A 4 -21.58 -17.61 2.45
CA GLN A 4 -22.87 -17.73 3.13
C GLN A 4 -23.30 -16.34 3.61
N VAL A 5 -24.34 -15.79 2.99
CA VAL A 5 -24.91 -14.52 3.43
C VAL A 5 -25.67 -14.76 4.75
N PRO A 6 -25.37 -14.02 5.83
CA PRO A 6 -26.07 -14.20 7.10
C PRO A 6 -27.53 -13.75 7.01
N THR A 7 -28.42 -14.37 7.79
CA THR A 7 -29.83 -13.97 7.86
C THR A 7 -30.00 -12.68 8.67
N GLU A 8 -31.16 -12.04 8.55
CA GLU A 8 -31.46 -10.82 9.31
C GLU A 8 -31.41 -11.03 10.82
N GLU A 9 -31.84 -12.20 11.27
CA GLU A 9 -31.81 -12.55 12.69
C GLU A 9 -30.37 -12.57 13.18
N VAL A 10 -29.46 -13.23 12.45
CA VAL A 10 -28.03 -13.29 12.80
C VAL A 10 -27.39 -11.90 12.78
N ILE A 11 -27.72 -11.06 11.79
CA ILE A 11 -27.21 -9.68 11.72
C ILE A 11 -27.69 -8.87 12.93
N ASN A 12 -28.99 -8.93 13.24
CA ASN A 12 -29.58 -8.15 14.33
C ASN A 12 -29.09 -8.62 15.71
N GLU A 13 -28.89 -9.92 15.92
CA GLU A 13 -28.26 -10.45 17.13
C GLU A 13 -26.80 -9.98 17.26
N THR A 14 -26.01 -10.11 16.19
CA THR A 14 -24.60 -9.70 16.20
C THR A 14 -24.44 -8.21 16.48
N LYS A 15 -25.30 -7.37 15.91
CA LYS A 15 -25.26 -5.91 16.11
C LYS A 15 -25.45 -5.48 17.56
N GLN A 16 -26.08 -6.29 18.41
CA GLN A 16 -26.21 -5.98 19.84
C GLN A 16 -24.86 -5.98 20.57
N HIS A 17 -23.85 -6.62 19.98
CA HIS A 17 -22.51 -6.77 20.53
C HIS A 17 -21.47 -5.84 19.85
N VAL A 18 -21.92 -4.90 19.01
CA VAL A 18 -21.07 -3.97 18.25
C VAL A 18 -21.34 -2.54 18.72
N GLY A 19 -20.33 -1.87 19.25
CA GLY A 19 -20.43 -0.47 19.68
C GLY A 19 -19.16 0.01 20.37
N ILE A 20 -18.74 1.26 20.08
CA ILE A 20 -17.55 1.85 20.73
C ILE A 20 -17.80 2.13 22.21
N ASP A 21 -19.06 2.35 22.59
CA ASP A 21 -19.55 2.52 23.95
C ASP A 21 -19.46 1.24 24.79
N LEU A 22 -19.27 0.07 24.17
CA LEU A 22 -19.03 -1.20 24.86
C LEU A 22 -17.54 -1.43 25.20
N LEU A 23 -16.66 -0.50 24.82
CA LEU A 23 -15.23 -0.56 25.06
C LEU A 23 -14.77 0.59 25.96
N GLU A 24 -14.15 0.26 27.08
CA GLU A 24 -13.48 1.24 27.92
C GLU A 24 -11.97 1.11 27.82
N VAL A 25 -11.30 2.26 27.73
CA VAL A 25 -9.84 2.35 27.68
C VAL A 25 -9.35 3.23 28.81
N ARG A 26 -8.37 2.73 29.55
CA ARG A 26 -7.61 3.49 30.55
C ARG A 26 -6.16 3.58 30.09
N LEU A 27 -5.60 4.78 30.06
CA LEU A 27 -4.21 4.99 29.61
C LEU A 27 -3.17 4.81 30.71
N SER A 28 -3.54 4.96 31.99
CA SER A 28 -2.60 4.85 33.11
C SER A 28 -3.20 4.14 34.33
N PRO A 29 -2.67 2.95 34.73
CA PRO A 29 -1.87 2.07 33.87
C PRO A 29 -2.70 1.59 32.66
N PRO A 30 -2.06 1.33 31.50
CA PRO A 30 -2.75 0.89 30.29
C PRO A 30 -3.63 -0.33 30.54
N ALA A 31 -4.93 -0.21 30.26
CA ALA A 31 -5.88 -1.30 30.38
C ALA A 31 -7.06 -1.09 29.42
N ILE A 32 -7.62 -2.19 28.94
CA ILE A 32 -8.84 -2.21 28.12
C ILE A 32 -9.86 -3.10 28.83
N ARG A 33 -11.12 -2.66 28.88
CA ARG A 33 -12.24 -3.42 29.44
C ARG A 33 -13.37 -3.51 28.42
N LYS A 34 -13.81 -4.73 28.13
CA LYS A 34 -15.04 -4.95 27.37
C LYS A 34 -16.22 -4.98 28.34
N LEU A 35 -17.25 -4.18 28.08
CA LEU A 35 -18.49 -4.21 28.85
C LEU A 35 -19.38 -5.39 28.44
N ASP A 36 -19.24 -5.83 27.20
CA ASP A 36 -19.88 -7.02 26.65
C ASP A 36 -18.84 -8.14 26.45
N PRO A 37 -19.02 -9.35 27.02
CA PRO A 37 -18.10 -10.47 26.81
C PRO A 37 -18.02 -10.93 25.34
N GLN A 38 -19.04 -10.69 24.52
CA GLN A 38 -19.09 -11.07 23.11
C GLN A 38 -18.46 -10.04 22.17
N LEU A 39 -18.20 -8.81 22.64
CA LEU A 39 -17.52 -7.78 21.84
C LEU A 39 -16.17 -8.31 21.31
N GLN A 40 -15.93 -8.13 20.02
CA GLN A 40 -14.65 -8.43 19.39
C GLN A 40 -14.02 -7.14 18.85
N LEU A 41 -12.69 -7.08 18.90
CA LEU A 41 -11.93 -5.97 18.33
C LEU A 41 -11.31 -6.44 17.02
N ASP A 42 -11.66 -5.75 15.94
CA ASP A 42 -10.97 -5.83 14.66
C ASP A 42 -10.24 -4.51 14.42
N LEU A 43 -8.92 -4.58 14.25
CA LEU A 43 -8.04 -3.42 14.05
C LEU A 43 -7.56 -3.30 12.58
N ASN A 44 -8.15 -4.06 11.65
CA ASN A 44 -7.73 -4.06 10.24
C ASN A 44 -7.78 -2.68 9.57
N ALA A 45 -8.67 -1.79 10.04
CA ALA A 45 -8.87 -0.44 9.53
C ALA A 45 -7.94 0.65 10.12
N ILE A 46 -6.95 0.24 10.93
CA ILE A 46 -6.03 1.18 11.61
C ILE A 46 -4.63 0.60 11.83
N ALA A 47 -4.51 -0.73 11.90
CA ALA A 47 -3.26 -1.41 12.27
C ALA A 47 -2.16 -1.29 11.21
N LYS A 48 -2.51 -1.21 9.92
CA LYS A 48 -1.50 -1.02 8.86
C LYS A 48 -0.88 0.36 8.96
N GLY A 49 -1.71 1.39 9.15
CA GLY A 49 -1.22 2.74 9.42
C GLY A 49 -0.29 2.80 10.65
N ASP A 50 -0.68 2.21 11.79
CA ASP A 50 0.19 2.14 12.98
C ASP A 50 1.51 1.39 12.71
N ALA A 51 1.47 0.29 11.94
CA ALA A 51 2.67 -0.44 11.56
C ALA A 51 3.62 0.41 10.71
N VAL A 52 3.09 1.13 9.72
CA VAL A 52 3.86 2.08 8.89
C VAL A 52 4.50 3.15 9.78
N ASP A 53 3.75 3.70 10.74
CA ASP A 53 4.25 4.73 11.65
C ASP A 53 5.37 4.22 12.55
N ARG A 54 5.24 3.03 13.13
CA ARG A 54 6.28 2.42 13.98
C ARG A 54 7.55 2.14 13.19
N VAL A 55 7.41 1.62 11.97
CA VAL A 55 8.57 1.37 11.08
C VAL A 55 9.23 2.69 10.70
N ALA A 56 8.45 3.71 10.33
CA ALA A 56 8.98 5.03 10.03
C ALA A 56 9.72 5.64 11.24
N GLN A 57 9.16 5.53 12.45
CA GLN A 57 9.79 6.02 13.68
C GLN A 57 11.10 5.30 13.99
N LEU A 58 11.13 3.98 13.85
CA LEU A 58 12.36 3.19 13.99
C LEU A 58 13.41 3.63 12.98
N LEU A 59 13.03 3.79 11.71
CA LEU A 59 13.95 4.20 10.64
C LEU A 59 14.46 5.64 10.84
N LYS A 60 13.63 6.54 11.36
CA LYS A 60 14.03 7.91 11.73
C LYS A 60 15.14 7.95 12.76
N SER A 61 15.24 6.96 13.66
CA SER A 61 16.31 6.90 14.67
C SER A 61 17.71 6.72 14.08
N TYR A 62 17.80 6.38 12.80
CA TYR A 62 19.06 6.30 12.04
C TYR A 62 19.40 7.58 11.28
N GLU A 63 18.63 8.65 11.49
CA GLU A 63 18.85 9.98 10.91
C GLU A 63 19.03 9.97 9.37
N PRO A 64 18.16 9.27 8.61
CA PRO A 64 18.24 9.30 7.15
C PRO A 64 17.91 10.71 6.63
N LYS A 65 18.48 11.08 5.47
CA LYS A 65 18.12 12.34 4.78
C LYS A 65 16.65 12.38 4.35
N GLY A 66 16.10 11.21 4.03
CA GLY A 66 14.70 11.02 3.72
C GLY A 66 14.33 9.54 3.70
N LEU A 67 13.06 9.25 3.91
CA LEU A 67 12.53 7.89 3.93
C LEU A 67 11.08 7.86 3.42
N MET A 68 10.72 6.73 2.83
CA MET A 68 9.34 6.38 2.50
C MET A 68 9.10 4.95 2.99
N VAL A 69 8.05 4.75 3.78
CA VAL A 69 7.59 3.44 4.24
C VAL A 69 6.22 3.18 3.62
N GLU A 70 6.05 2.00 3.04
CA GLU A 70 4.77 1.55 2.47
C GLU A 70 4.45 0.13 2.96
N ILE A 71 3.22 -0.08 3.42
CA ILE A 71 2.70 -1.40 3.79
C ILE A 71 1.25 -1.52 3.32
N GLY A 72 1.02 -2.23 2.22
CA GLY A 72 -0.35 -2.59 1.80
C GLY A 72 -1.16 -1.45 1.20
N GLY A 73 -0.52 -0.38 0.72
CA GLY A 73 -1.13 0.84 0.19
C GLY A 73 -1.08 2.03 1.14
N GLU A 74 -0.78 1.80 2.42
CA GLU A 74 -0.55 2.84 3.42
C GLU A 74 0.90 3.33 3.35
N VAL A 75 1.09 4.64 3.21
CA VAL A 75 2.38 5.27 2.96
C VAL A 75 2.67 6.33 4.01
N ARG A 76 3.91 6.39 4.49
CA ARG A 76 4.46 7.53 5.24
C ARG A 76 5.78 7.99 4.66
N THR A 77 5.93 9.30 4.51
CA THR A 77 7.14 9.94 3.99
C THR A 77 7.78 10.83 5.04
N SER A 78 9.09 11.01 4.94
CA SER A 78 9.80 12.06 5.66
C SER A 78 11.03 12.51 4.88
N GLY A 79 11.35 13.80 4.95
CA GLY A 79 12.39 14.41 4.13
C GLY A 79 12.12 14.22 2.63
N THR A 80 13.18 14.32 1.84
CA THR A 80 13.09 14.27 0.37
C THR A 80 13.71 13.00 -0.19
N HIS A 81 13.41 12.72 -1.45
CA HIS A 81 14.14 11.75 -2.26
C HIS A 81 15.63 12.15 -2.38
N ALA A 82 16.47 11.22 -2.85
CA ALA A 82 17.93 11.39 -2.93
C ALA A 82 18.37 12.56 -3.83
N ASP A 83 17.55 12.92 -4.82
CA ASP A 83 17.74 14.05 -5.73
C ASP A 83 17.16 15.38 -5.20
N GLY A 84 16.62 15.38 -3.98
CA GLY A 84 16.01 16.55 -3.34
C GLY A 84 14.54 16.79 -3.72
N SER A 85 13.94 15.96 -4.56
CA SER A 85 12.53 16.07 -4.93
C SER A 85 11.59 15.50 -3.84
N PRO A 86 10.32 15.93 -3.78
CA PRO A 86 9.30 15.29 -2.96
C PRO A 86 9.08 13.82 -3.36
N TRP A 87 8.49 13.03 -2.46
CA TRP A 87 8.11 11.66 -2.78
C TRP A 87 6.85 11.66 -3.65
N GLY A 88 6.96 11.20 -4.90
CA GLY A 88 5.81 11.05 -5.79
C GLY A 88 5.02 9.77 -5.46
N ILE A 89 3.85 9.92 -4.84
CA ILE A 89 2.97 8.82 -4.45
C ILE A 89 1.83 8.69 -5.45
N GLY A 90 1.72 7.52 -6.09
CA GLY A 90 0.66 7.25 -7.05
C GLY A 90 -0.68 6.96 -6.36
N ILE A 91 -1.73 7.67 -6.77
CA ILE A 91 -3.12 7.33 -6.43
C ILE A 91 -3.67 6.50 -7.58
N GLU A 92 -4.09 5.27 -7.30
CA GLU A 92 -4.58 4.33 -8.32
C GLU A 92 -6.04 4.59 -8.70
N ARG A 93 -6.38 4.30 -9.96
CA ARG A 93 -7.76 4.10 -10.38
C ARG A 93 -8.25 2.75 -9.83
N PRO A 94 -9.45 2.66 -9.24
CA PRO A 94 -9.94 1.45 -8.62
C PRO A 94 -10.50 0.48 -9.68
N LEU A 95 -9.65 0.04 -10.60
CA LEU A 95 -9.95 -0.88 -11.70
C LEU A 95 -9.55 -2.31 -11.31
N VAL A 96 -10.45 -3.26 -11.52
CA VAL A 96 -10.18 -4.68 -11.20
C VAL A 96 -9.09 -5.22 -12.11
N GLY A 97 -8.05 -5.79 -11.52
CA GLY A 97 -6.96 -6.45 -12.24
C GLY A 97 -6.03 -5.52 -13.04
N GLN A 98 -6.22 -4.21 -12.92
CA GLN A 98 -5.40 -3.21 -13.62
C GLN A 98 -4.75 -2.28 -12.61
N ARG A 99 -3.50 -1.88 -12.89
CA ARG A 99 -2.78 -0.87 -12.10
C ARG A 99 -2.58 0.35 -12.99
N GLU A 100 -3.56 1.24 -12.95
CA GLU A 100 -3.51 2.52 -13.65
C GLU A 100 -3.52 3.65 -12.61
N LEU A 101 -2.70 4.68 -12.82
CA LEU A 101 -2.67 5.83 -11.95
C LEU A 101 -3.77 6.82 -12.32
N GLN A 102 -4.52 7.27 -11.32
CA GLN A 102 -5.41 8.41 -11.43
C GLN A 102 -4.61 9.71 -11.41
N SER A 103 -3.67 9.83 -10.46
CA SER A 103 -2.84 11.01 -10.28
C SER A 103 -1.61 10.68 -9.43
N ILE A 104 -0.67 11.62 -9.37
CA ILE A 104 0.53 11.55 -8.53
C ILE A 104 0.46 12.67 -7.51
N LEU A 105 0.60 12.32 -6.24
CA LEU A 105 0.66 13.24 -5.10
C LEU A 105 2.13 13.42 -4.69
N ASP A 106 2.61 14.66 -4.69
CA ASP A 106 3.91 14.99 -4.10
C ASP A 106 3.75 15.09 -2.58
N LEU A 107 4.31 14.12 -1.86
CA LEU A 107 4.16 13.96 -0.42
C LEU A 107 5.51 14.19 0.28
N THR A 108 5.51 14.99 1.34
CA THR A 108 6.70 15.27 2.16
C THR A 108 6.26 15.43 3.61
N ASP A 109 6.94 14.74 4.52
CA ASP A 109 6.68 14.76 5.96
C ASP A 109 5.21 14.52 6.34
N ALA A 110 4.53 13.68 5.56
CA ALA A 110 3.13 13.33 5.72
C ALA A 110 2.87 11.86 5.33
N ALA A 111 1.67 11.39 5.65
CA ALA A 111 1.19 10.07 5.33
C ALA A 111 -0.03 10.11 4.40
N LEU A 112 -0.20 9.04 3.63
CA LEU A 112 -1.33 8.79 2.75
C LEU A 112 -1.84 7.37 2.99
N ALA A 113 -3.14 7.20 3.18
CA ALA A 113 -3.79 5.89 3.18
C ALA A 113 -4.96 5.88 2.19
N THR A 114 -5.26 4.71 1.61
CA THR A 114 -6.34 4.57 0.63
C THR A 114 -7.23 3.37 0.96
N SER A 115 -8.51 3.63 1.17
CA SER A 115 -9.55 2.59 1.25
C SER A 115 -10.29 2.49 -0.08
N GLY A 116 -10.57 1.29 -0.54
CA GLY A 116 -11.27 1.09 -1.81
C GLY A 116 -11.89 -0.29 -1.95
N ASP A 117 -12.93 -0.39 -2.79
CA ASP A 117 -13.71 -1.62 -2.95
C ASP A 117 -13.11 -2.62 -3.97
N TYR A 118 -12.09 -2.21 -4.73
CA TYR A 118 -11.57 -2.89 -5.92
C TYR A 118 -10.57 -4.01 -5.67
N ARG A 119 -9.91 -4.01 -4.50
CA ARG A 119 -8.91 -5.03 -4.16
C ARG A 119 -9.49 -6.22 -3.39
N ASN A 120 -10.53 -5.98 -2.58
CA ASN A 120 -11.14 -6.98 -1.70
C ASN A 120 -12.67 -6.90 -1.85
N TYR A 121 -13.23 -7.71 -2.73
CA TYR A 121 -14.68 -7.88 -2.85
C TYR A 121 -15.01 -9.36 -3.02
N VAL A 122 -16.25 -9.72 -2.68
CA VAL A 122 -16.78 -11.05 -3.02
C VAL A 122 -18.03 -10.90 -3.86
N GLU A 123 -18.14 -11.71 -4.90
CA GLU A 123 -19.33 -11.78 -5.75
C GLU A 123 -20.18 -12.99 -5.34
N SER A 124 -21.47 -12.78 -5.06
CA SER A 124 -22.44 -13.85 -4.85
C SER A 124 -23.76 -13.48 -5.52
N GLU A 125 -24.32 -14.40 -6.31
CA GLU A 125 -25.56 -14.20 -7.08
C GLU A 125 -25.55 -12.95 -7.99
N GLY A 126 -24.38 -12.57 -8.51
CA GLY A 126 -24.20 -11.37 -9.35
C GLY A 126 -24.18 -10.05 -8.59
N ILE A 127 -24.21 -10.09 -7.24
CA ILE A 127 -24.06 -8.93 -6.37
C ILE A 127 -22.63 -8.89 -5.83
N ARG A 128 -21.97 -7.74 -6.00
CA ARG A 128 -20.63 -7.47 -5.47
C ARG A 128 -20.75 -6.93 -4.05
N TYR A 129 -20.23 -7.69 -3.09
CA TYR A 129 -20.17 -7.31 -1.68
C TYR A 129 -18.80 -6.70 -1.38
N SER A 130 -18.80 -5.46 -0.89
CA SER A 130 -17.61 -4.84 -0.30
C SER A 130 -17.20 -5.59 0.97
N HIS A 131 -15.90 -5.63 1.25
CA HIS A 131 -15.38 -6.10 2.54
C HIS A 131 -15.62 -5.08 3.67
N THR A 132 -15.97 -3.83 3.33
CA THR A 132 -16.29 -2.79 4.30
C THR A 132 -17.76 -2.88 4.72
N ILE A 133 -17.99 -3.06 6.02
CA ILE A 133 -19.32 -3.15 6.62
C ILE A 133 -19.74 -1.79 7.18
N ASP A 134 -20.95 -1.34 6.88
CA ASP A 134 -21.58 -0.23 7.59
C ASP A 134 -22.13 -0.74 8.93
N PRO A 135 -21.56 -0.29 10.08
CA PRO A 135 -21.99 -0.78 11.39
C PRO A 135 -23.43 -0.40 11.74
N ARG A 136 -24.00 0.63 11.09
CA ARG A 136 -25.40 1.06 11.31
C ARG A 136 -26.37 0.02 10.76
N THR A 137 -26.04 -0.60 9.63
CA THR A 137 -26.89 -1.59 8.97
C THR A 137 -26.46 -3.02 9.32
N GLY A 138 -25.17 -3.25 9.59
CA GLY A 138 -24.56 -4.57 9.73
C GLY A 138 -24.28 -5.23 8.38
N ARG A 139 -24.24 -4.45 7.30
CA ARG A 139 -24.14 -4.94 5.92
C ARG A 139 -23.01 -4.26 5.15
N PRO A 140 -22.52 -4.87 4.07
CA PRO A 140 -21.60 -4.21 3.16
C PRO A 140 -22.15 -2.86 2.67
N ILE A 141 -21.25 -1.88 2.51
CA ILE A 141 -21.58 -0.59 1.89
C ILE A 141 -22.15 -0.76 0.48
N ASP A 142 -23.14 0.07 0.11
CA ASP A 142 -23.92 -0.06 -1.15
C ASP A 142 -23.88 1.19 -2.05
N HIS A 143 -23.08 2.20 -1.68
CA HIS A 143 -22.94 3.44 -2.43
C HIS A 143 -21.85 3.38 -3.50
N LYS A 144 -21.83 4.38 -4.41
CA LYS A 144 -20.94 4.45 -5.58
C LYS A 144 -19.48 4.87 -5.31
N LEU A 145 -19.08 5.09 -4.07
CA LEU A 145 -17.69 5.46 -3.75
C LEU A 145 -16.77 4.25 -3.98
N ALA A 146 -15.86 4.37 -4.95
CA ALA A 146 -14.96 3.31 -5.36
C ALA A 146 -13.67 3.30 -4.53
N SER A 147 -13.14 4.50 -4.22
CA SER A 147 -12.03 4.66 -3.28
C SER A 147 -12.00 6.04 -2.64
N VAL A 148 -11.33 6.12 -1.50
CA VAL A 148 -10.99 7.37 -0.82
C VAL A 148 -9.54 7.31 -0.34
N SER A 149 -8.79 8.35 -0.68
CA SER A 149 -7.41 8.55 -0.25
C SER A 149 -7.35 9.72 0.73
N VAL A 150 -6.71 9.54 1.88
CA VAL A 150 -6.63 10.54 2.95
C VAL A 150 -5.18 10.86 3.27
N VAL A 151 -4.87 12.16 3.36
CA VAL A 151 -3.58 12.69 3.80
C VAL A 151 -3.70 13.15 5.26
N ALA A 152 -2.72 12.76 6.08
CA ALA A 152 -2.59 13.18 7.49
C ALA A 152 -1.12 13.23 7.93
N ASP A 153 -0.85 13.71 9.15
CA ASP A 153 0.50 13.81 9.73
C ASP A 153 1.12 12.44 10.05
N ASP A 154 0.26 11.46 10.36
CA ASP A 154 0.61 10.07 10.64
C ASP A 154 -0.31 9.11 9.88
N CYS A 155 0.22 7.91 9.62
CA CYS A 155 -0.41 6.93 8.75
C CYS A 155 -1.58 6.23 9.44
N MET A 156 -1.51 6.01 10.75
CA MET A 156 -2.60 5.48 11.57
C MET A 156 -3.87 6.33 11.44
N THR A 157 -3.72 7.65 11.53
CA THR A 157 -4.82 8.61 11.38
C THR A 157 -5.36 8.60 9.95
N ALA A 158 -4.49 8.59 8.93
CA ALA A 158 -4.91 8.50 7.54
C ALA A 158 -5.72 7.23 7.26
N ASP A 159 -5.26 6.06 7.74
CA ASP A 159 -5.89 4.74 7.54
C ASP A 159 -7.29 4.68 8.19
N ALA A 160 -7.39 5.14 9.45
CA ALA A 160 -8.64 5.21 10.17
C ALA A 160 -9.67 6.11 9.46
N TRP A 161 -9.25 7.30 9.01
CA TRP A 161 -10.13 8.21 8.29
C TRP A 161 -10.50 7.70 6.90
N ALA A 162 -9.58 7.06 6.17
CA ALA A 162 -9.89 6.48 4.86
C ALA A 162 -11.03 5.45 5.00
N THR A 163 -10.97 4.57 6.00
CA THR A 163 -12.04 3.59 6.22
C THR A 163 -13.34 4.27 6.67
N ALA A 164 -13.28 5.22 7.60
CA ALA A 164 -14.48 5.92 8.08
C ALA A 164 -15.19 6.69 6.95
N LEU A 165 -14.43 7.40 6.10
CA LEU A 165 -14.97 8.11 4.96
C LEU A 165 -15.50 7.15 3.88
N MET A 166 -14.88 5.98 3.71
CA MET A 166 -15.38 4.92 2.84
C MET A 166 -16.75 4.42 3.31
N VAL A 167 -16.98 4.29 4.62
CA VAL A 167 -18.30 3.90 5.19
C VAL A 167 -19.35 5.01 5.04
N LEU A 168 -18.96 6.28 5.19
CA LEU A 168 -19.88 7.41 5.08
C LEU A 168 -20.33 7.69 3.64
N GLY A 169 -19.55 7.23 2.66
CA GLY A 169 -19.82 7.44 1.24
C GLY A 169 -19.51 8.86 0.76
N PRO A 170 -19.76 9.15 -0.52
CA PRO A 170 -19.15 10.31 -1.19
C PRO A 170 -19.72 11.65 -0.70
N LYS A 171 -21.02 11.71 -0.37
CA LYS A 171 -21.67 12.95 0.06
C LYS A 171 -21.38 13.30 1.51
N GLU A 172 -21.68 12.38 2.42
CA GLU A 172 -21.51 12.62 3.85
C GLU A 172 -20.04 12.57 4.25
N GLY A 173 -19.25 11.66 3.65
CA GLY A 173 -17.81 11.61 3.82
C GLY A 173 -17.15 12.93 3.42
N ALA A 174 -17.43 13.47 2.23
CA ALA A 174 -16.86 14.76 1.81
C ALA A 174 -17.26 15.91 2.74
N ARG A 175 -18.50 15.91 3.25
CA ARG A 175 -18.99 16.91 4.22
C ARG A 175 -18.22 16.83 5.53
N ILE A 176 -18.07 15.64 6.11
CA ILE A 176 -17.35 15.40 7.37
C ILE A 176 -15.86 15.68 7.21
N ALA A 177 -15.25 15.23 6.11
CA ALA A 177 -13.84 15.49 5.83
C ALA A 177 -13.55 16.99 5.74
N SER A 178 -14.40 17.74 5.01
CA SER A 178 -14.28 19.21 4.92
C SER A 178 -14.49 19.89 6.28
N ALA A 179 -15.46 19.46 7.07
CA ALA A 179 -15.73 20.01 8.39
C ALA A 179 -14.55 19.81 9.37
N ASN A 180 -13.82 18.70 9.24
CA ASN A 180 -12.64 18.38 10.04
C ASN A 180 -11.32 18.82 9.37
N ARG A 181 -11.39 19.54 8.23
CA ARG A 181 -10.23 19.99 7.44
C ARG A 181 -9.28 18.86 7.02
N LEU A 182 -9.79 17.65 6.86
CA LEU A 182 -9.03 16.50 6.38
C LEU A 182 -8.72 16.69 4.90
N GLY A 183 -7.49 16.38 4.48
CA GLY A 183 -7.19 16.21 3.07
C GLY A 183 -7.71 14.86 2.61
N ALA A 184 -8.83 14.84 1.87
CA ALA A 184 -9.38 13.64 1.27
C ALA A 184 -9.70 13.80 -0.23
N LEU A 185 -9.39 12.76 -1.01
CA LEU A 185 -9.74 12.60 -2.42
C LEU A 185 -10.63 11.37 -2.58
N PHE A 186 -11.78 11.54 -3.21
CA PHE A 186 -12.80 10.52 -3.43
C PHE A 186 -12.89 10.22 -4.93
N LEU A 187 -12.88 8.95 -5.29
CA LEU A 187 -13.19 8.46 -6.63
C LEU A 187 -14.55 7.79 -6.62
N VAL A 188 -15.52 8.41 -7.31
CA VAL A 188 -16.92 7.96 -7.32
C VAL A 188 -17.24 7.38 -8.70
N HIS A 189 -17.80 6.18 -8.75
CA HIS A 189 -18.23 5.56 -10.00
C HIS A 189 -19.24 6.44 -10.75
N ASP A 190 -18.94 6.69 -12.03
CA ASP A 190 -19.82 7.40 -12.97
C ASP A 190 -19.72 6.76 -14.36
N GLY A 191 -20.71 5.92 -14.71
CA GLY A 191 -20.65 5.07 -15.90
C GLY A 191 -19.43 4.14 -15.88
N ASP A 192 -18.66 4.15 -16.98
CA ASP A 192 -17.40 3.40 -17.11
C ASP A 192 -16.19 4.13 -16.49
N GLY A 193 -16.41 5.30 -15.89
CA GLY A 193 -15.38 6.17 -15.36
C GLY A 193 -15.55 6.52 -13.87
N PHE A 194 -14.84 7.57 -13.47
CA PHE A 194 -14.87 8.09 -12.10
C PHE A 194 -14.99 9.61 -12.10
N ILE A 195 -15.83 10.13 -11.21
CA ILE A 195 -15.81 11.54 -10.82
C ILE A 195 -14.83 11.68 -9.66
N VAL A 196 -13.90 12.61 -9.79
CA VAL A 196 -12.97 12.99 -8.73
C VAL A 196 -13.61 14.08 -7.87
N GLN A 197 -13.71 13.86 -6.56
CA GLN A 197 -14.10 14.88 -5.58
C GLN A 197 -12.97 15.05 -4.57
N GLN A 198 -12.65 16.28 -4.20
CA GLN A 198 -11.55 16.55 -3.30
C GLN A 198 -11.97 17.59 -2.26
N THR A 199 -11.54 17.41 -1.02
CA THR A 199 -11.65 18.45 0.00
C THR A 199 -10.67 19.59 -0.31
N PRO A 200 -10.96 20.84 0.11
CA PRO A 200 -10.01 21.94 -0.05
C PRO A 200 -8.63 21.73 0.58
N SER A 201 -8.54 20.87 1.62
CA SER A 201 -7.29 20.53 2.29
C SER A 201 -6.45 19.46 1.57
N PHE A 202 -6.99 18.82 0.52
CA PHE A 202 -6.22 17.80 -0.19
C PHE A 202 -5.12 18.48 -1.02
N PRO A 203 -3.86 18.05 -0.94
CA PRO A 203 -2.79 18.71 -1.68
C PRO A 203 -2.98 18.54 -3.19
N PRO A 204 -2.46 19.47 -4.00
CA PRO A 204 -2.56 19.37 -5.45
C PRO A 204 -1.86 18.12 -5.96
N THR A 205 -2.45 17.49 -6.97
CA THR A 205 -1.86 16.33 -7.65
C THR A 205 -1.43 16.68 -9.07
N ARG A 206 -0.51 15.91 -9.61
CA ARG A 206 -0.07 15.99 -11.01
C ARG A 206 -0.64 14.82 -11.79
N ASP A 207 -0.88 15.04 -13.08
CA ASP A 207 -1.27 13.95 -13.96
C ASP A 207 -0.12 12.94 -14.09
N PRO A 208 -0.44 11.63 -14.18
CA PRO A 208 0.56 10.64 -14.58
C PRO A 208 1.10 11.04 -15.95
N ALA A 209 2.41 10.90 -16.17
CA ALA A 209 2.95 11.03 -17.52
C ALA A 209 2.14 10.11 -18.46
N PRO A 210 1.75 10.55 -19.66
CA PRO A 210 1.00 9.72 -20.58
C PRO A 210 1.77 8.41 -20.73
N SER A 211 1.12 7.29 -20.40
CA SER A 211 1.71 5.99 -20.65
C SER A 211 2.05 5.99 -22.14
N SER A 212 3.32 5.79 -22.48
CA SER A 212 3.72 5.62 -23.87
C SER A 212 3.19 4.27 -24.36
N ALA A 213 1.87 4.14 -24.48
CA ALA A 213 1.22 3.09 -25.23
C ALA A 213 1.32 3.45 -26.72
N GLN A 214 2.55 3.56 -27.24
CA GLN A 214 2.82 3.74 -28.66
C GLN A 214 4.05 2.95 -29.09
N GLY A 215 3.80 1.76 -29.64
CA GLY A 215 4.61 1.16 -30.70
C GLY A 215 6.02 0.72 -30.35
N THR A 216 6.18 -0.43 -29.67
CA THR A 216 7.34 -1.28 -29.96
C THR A 216 7.23 -1.74 -31.41
N THR A 217 7.87 -0.99 -32.30
CA THR A 217 7.95 -1.31 -33.72
C THR A 217 8.45 -2.75 -33.90
N LEU A 218 7.86 -3.49 -34.84
CA LEU A 218 8.28 -4.82 -35.27
C LEU A 218 9.81 -4.90 -35.48
N SER A 219 10.41 -3.77 -35.86
CA SER A 219 11.86 -3.52 -35.98
C SER A 219 12.62 -3.83 -34.69
N THR A 220 12.16 -3.35 -33.54
CA THR A 220 12.80 -3.61 -32.22
C THR A 220 12.70 -5.08 -31.82
N PHE A 221 11.56 -5.73 -32.10
CA PHE A 221 11.37 -7.16 -31.83
C PHE A 221 12.24 -8.03 -32.75
N LEU A 222 12.32 -7.69 -34.04
CA LEU A 222 13.16 -8.41 -35.01
C LEU A 222 14.64 -8.23 -34.71
N LEU A 223 15.06 -7.00 -34.33
CA LEU A 223 16.45 -6.74 -33.95
C LEU A 223 16.81 -7.50 -32.67
N ALA A 224 15.94 -7.48 -31.65
CA ALA A 224 16.14 -8.24 -30.42
C ALA A 224 16.17 -9.76 -30.69
N ALA A 225 15.26 -10.28 -31.51
CA ALA A 225 15.20 -11.70 -31.87
C ALA A 225 16.43 -12.15 -32.68
N MET A 226 16.93 -11.31 -33.58
CA MET A 226 18.14 -11.61 -34.35
C MET A 226 19.38 -11.62 -33.46
N VAL A 227 19.53 -10.64 -32.56
CA VAL A 227 20.63 -10.56 -31.61
C VAL A 227 20.60 -11.75 -30.63
N PHE A 228 19.43 -12.07 -30.09
CA PHE A 228 19.28 -13.24 -29.22
C PHE A 228 19.51 -14.56 -29.96
N GLY A 229 19.03 -14.68 -31.21
CA GLY A 229 19.23 -15.86 -32.04
C GLY A 229 20.70 -16.14 -32.32
N VAL A 230 21.47 -15.11 -32.66
CA VAL A 230 22.93 -15.23 -32.87
C VAL A 230 23.64 -15.56 -31.56
N ALA A 231 23.24 -14.95 -30.44
CA ALA A 231 23.82 -15.23 -29.13
C ALA A 231 23.55 -16.67 -28.67
N ILE A 232 22.33 -17.17 -28.85
CA ILE A 232 21.95 -18.56 -28.50
C ILE A 232 22.69 -19.56 -29.39
N ALA A 233 22.79 -19.30 -30.70
CA ALA A 233 23.55 -20.15 -31.61
C ALA A 233 25.04 -20.19 -31.23
N GLY A 234 25.63 -19.04 -30.89
CA GLY A 234 27.02 -18.96 -30.41
C GLY A 234 27.24 -19.69 -29.10
N MET A 235 26.33 -19.56 -28.13
CA MET A 235 26.39 -20.28 -26.85
C MET A 235 26.20 -21.79 -27.05
N ALA A 236 25.28 -22.22 -27.91
CA ALA A 236 25.06 -23.64 -28.21
C ALA A 236 26.30 -24.28 -28.86
N ILE A 237 26.92 -23.61 -29.83
CA ILE A 237 28.18 -24.06 -30.46
C ILE A 237 29.31 -24.09 -29.42
N GLY A 238 29.39 -23.08 -28.56
CA GLY A 238 30.38 -23.01 -27.48
C GLY A 238 30.23 -24.13 -26.43
N VAL A 239 29.00 -24.52 -26.08
CA VAL A 239 28.73 -25.61 -25.13
C VAL A 239 29.02 -26.97 -25.76
N ILE A 240 28.67 -27.16 -27.04
CA ILE A 240 28.94 -28.41 -27.79
C ILE A 240 30.45 -28.62 -27.95
N LEU A 241 31.22 -27.55 -28.23
CA LEU A 241 32.67 -27.64 -28.43
C LEU A 241 33.49 -27.68 -27.13
N SER A 242 32.98 -27.12 -26.02
CA SER A 242 33.78 -26.96 -24.79
C SER A 242 33.64 -28.09 -23.76
N ASN A 243 32.73 -29.05 -23.93
CA ASN A 243 32.52 -30.19 -23.03
C ASN A 243 32.60 -29.88 -21.51
N ARG A 244 32.14 -28.68 -21.11
CA ARG A 244 32.08 -28.24 -19.70
C ARG A 244 30.64 -28.25 -19.22
N ARG A 245 30.40 -28.80 -18.03
CA ARG A 245 29.09 -28.74 -17.37
C ARG A 245 28.73 -27.29 -17.05
N LEU A 246 27.52 -26.89 -17.45
CA LEU A 246 26.93 -25.59 -17.16
C LEU A 246 26.76 -25.41 -15.63
N ARG A 247 27.38 -24.37 -15.06
CA ARG A 247 27.01 -23.82 -13.74
C ARG A 247 26.03 -22.66 -13.96
N GLY A 248 25.04 -22.56 -13.07
CA GLY A 248 23.88 -21.68 -13.20
C GLY A 248 24.21 -20.21 -13.45
N SER A 249 23.38 -19.59 -14.29
CA SER A 249 23.53 -18.22 -14.80
C SER A 249 22.85 -17.20 -13.89
N CYS A 250 23.62 -16.28 -13.33
CA CYS A 250 23.15 -15.01 -12.73
C CYS A 250 22.80 -14.00 -13.84
N GLY A 251 22.01 -14.42 -14.85
CA GLY A 251 21.45 -13.54 -15.90
C GLY A 251 22.43 -12.66 -16.68
N GLY A 252 23.73 -13.01 -16.74
CA GLY A 252 24.76 -12.19 -17.40
C GLY A 252 25.33 -11.02 -16.56
N LEU A 253 24.82 -10.78 -15.34
CA LEU A 253 25.32 -9.73 -14.43
C LEU A 253 26.65 -10.09 -13.75
N GLN A 254 27.08 -11.36 -13.83
CA GLN A 254 28.32 -11.84 -13.23
C GLN A 254 29.59 -11.24 -13.88
N GLY A 255 29.45 -10.67 -15.09
CA GLY A 255 30.54 -9.99 -15.81
C GLY A 255 30.61 -8.48 -15.57
N LEU A 256 29.59 -7.87 -14.97
CA LEU A 256 29.57 -6.45 -14.66
C LEU A 256 30.01 -6.26 -13.21
N LYS A 257 31.01 -5.40 -13.02
CA LYS A 257 31.64 -5.16 -11.73
C LYS A 257 31.41 -3.73 -11.27
N ASP A 258 31.24 -3.54 -9.96
CA ASP A 258 31.27 -2.21 -9.35
C ASP A 258 32.69 -1.60 -9.41
N GLU A 259 32.84 -0.36 -8.95
CA GLU A 259 34.13 0.35 -8.90
C GLU A 259 35.18 -0.35 -8.01
N LYS A 260 34.75 -1.31 -7.19
CA LYS A 260 35.59 -2.13 -6.29
C LYS A 260 35.88 -3.53 -6.87
N GLY A 261 35.35 -3.85 -8.05
CA GLY A 261 35.60 -5.10 -8.76
C GLY A 261 34.67 -6.26 -8.38
N ASN A 262 33.63 -6.03 -7.58
CA ASN A 262 32.67 -7.07 -7.15
C ASN A 262 31.58 -7.27 -8.19
N PRO A 263 31.09 -8.51 -8.42
CA PRO A 263 30.00 -8.77 -9.35
C PRO A 263 28.72 -8.08 -8.91
N LEU A 264 28.05 -7.36 -9.81
CA LEU A 264 26.80 -6.64 -9.51
C LEU A 264 25.64 -7.57 -9.08
N CYS A 265 25.71 -8.87 -9.38
CA CYS A 265 24.75 -9.86 -8.84
C CYS A 265 24.84 -9.96 -7.30
N GLU A 266 26.04 -9.72 -6.74
CA GLU A 266 26.29 -9.77 -5.30
C GLU A 266 25.62 -8.60 -4.58
N SER A 267 25.50 -7.41 -5.19
CA SER A 267 24.78 -6.26 -4.62
C SER A 267 23.25 -6.40 -4.54
N CYS A 268 22.64 -7.33 -5.28
CA CYS A 268 21.21 -7.62 -5.15
C CYS A 268 20.90 -8.60 -4.02
N THR A 269 21.89 -9.42 -3.63
CA THR A 269 21.76 -10.43 -2.56
C THR A 269 22.46 -10.03 -1.27
N THR A 270 23.41 -9.09 -1.35
CA THR A 270 24.20 -8.60 -0.24
C THR A 270 23.75 -7.16 0.05
N PRO A 271 23.03 -6.91 1.16
CA PRO A 271 22.67 -5.55 1.57
C PRO A 271 23.88 -4.61 1.56
N SER A 272 23.70 -3.34 1.19
CA SER A 272 24.78 -2.35 1.28
C SER A 272 25.30 -2.24 2.71
N ALA A 273 26.52 -1.73 2.92
CA ALA A 273 27.07 -1.56 4.27
C ALA A 273 26.15 -0.74 5.18
N GLU A 274 25.48 0.27 4.62
CA GLU A 274 24.48 1.08 5.33
C GLU A 274 23.23 0.24 5.68
N CYS A 275 22.82 -0.67 4.80
CA CYS A 275 21.69 -1.56 5.01
C CYS A 275 22.02 -2.69 6.01
N GLU A 276 23.26 -3.20 6.02
CA GLU A 276 23.74 -4.15 7.02
C GLU A 276 23.85 -3.52 8.40
N GLU A 277 24.41 -2.31 8.47
CA GLU A 277 24.50 -1.54 9.70
C GLU A 277 23.09 -1.25 10.24
N LEU A 278 22.16 -0.87 9.36
CA LEU A 278 20.76 -0.67 9.71
C LEU A 278 20.12 -1.97 10.24
N ARG A 279 20.31 -3.09 9.54
CA ARG A 279 19.79 -4.41 9.97
C ARG A 279 20.35 -4.84 11.32
N ALA A 280 21.64 -4.63 11.56
CA ALA A 280 22.29 -4.96 12.82
C ALA A 280 21.73 -4.11 13.97
N LYS A 281 21.55 -2.80 13.75
CA LYS A 281 20.96 -1.91 14.77
C LYS A 281 19.49 -2.24 15.04
N VAL A 282 18.71 -2.60 14.02
CA VAL A 282 17.31 -3.04 14.18
C VAL A 282 17.25 -4.34 15.00
N ALA A 283 18.07 -5.34 14.67
CA ALA A 283 18.13 -6.59 15.43
C ALA A 283 18.55 -6.38 16.90
N ALA A 284 19.47 -5.46 17.17
CA ALA A 284 19.88 -5.08 18.53
C ALA A 284 18.77 -4.34 19.30
N SER A 285 17.90 -3.59 18.61
CA SER A 285 16.76 -2.88 19.23
C SER A 285 15.60 -3.81 19.61
N ILE A 286 15.35 -4.85 18.80
CA ILE A 286 14.27 -5.84 19.03
C ILE A 286 14.64 -6.80 20.18
N SER A 287 15.93 -6.99 20.44
CA SER A 287 16.44 -7.89 21.48
C SER A 287 16.60 -7.26 22.87
N LYS A 288 16.32 -5.96 23.02
CA LYS A 288 16.25 -5.35 24.36
C LYS A 288 14.84 -5.53 24.94
N PRO A 289 14.67 -6.25 26.06
CA PRO A 289 13.41 -6.22 26.77
C PRO A 289 13.18 -4.79 27.26
N SER A 290 11.95 -4.32 27.11
CA SER A 290 11.50 -3.06 27.68
C SER A 290 11.75 -3.08 29.20
N GLU A 291 12.68 -2.26 29.68
CA GLU A 291 12.75 -1.95 31.11
C GLU A 291 11.43 -1.27 31.51
N PRO A 292 10.80 -1.69 32.61
CA PRO A 292 9.57 -1.08 33.07
C PRO A 292 9.88 0.34 33.59
N GLN A 293 9.27 1.35 32.98
CA GLN A 293 8.98 2.64 33.61
C GLN A 293 7.54 2.65 34.13
#